data_AF-A0A8J7BID9-F1
#
_entry.id   AF-A0A8J7BID9-F1
#
_cell.length_a   1.000
_cell.length_b   1.000
_cell.length_c   1.000
_cell.angle_alpha   90.00
_cell.angle_beta   90.00
_cell.angle_gamma   90.00
#
_symmetry.space_group_name_H-M   'P 1'
#
loop_
_entity.id
_entity.type
_entity.pdbx_description
1 polymer ?
#
loop_
_entity_poly.entity_id
_entity_poly.type
_entity_poly.pdbx_seq_one_letter_code
_entity_poly.pdbx_strand_id
1 'polypeptide(L)'
;MFENFSGWVVQQLAHWSDWQPLYECWRGNRIPSLPGLYRIRRAGQQELAYIGQTGAGNMNLKKRMGMLRGIYAVEMPYRDPHTAAPALWSIRHAEGCNFEVSILDGEWSTPWRKGLEALSISLYRYTHQRSPEVNFGRMPTGYQMSTANNARLTALGKRNRGGLTLALDNSHVLGIQPTGSLMSIPDRANWAGHQWSEWLPPEAILKIPQEAQGLYRIRSQGRKNLVYIGQGQLQARLKAHLSKVSRARRAQDLVFQEACPLEFSWVINPIWKEHHRLELENDLIASHLLVTEQLPSAQFMG
;
A
#
# COMPACT_ATOMS: atom_id res chain seq x y z
N MET A 1 5.90 -0.09 -19.61
CA MET A 1 5.61 0.60 -18.32
C MET A 1 6.85 1.27 -17.72
N PHE A 2 8.07 0.80 -17.97
CA PHE A 2 9.28 1.29 -17.27
C PHE A 2 10.22 2.17 -18.09
N GLU A 3 9.87 2.57 -19.32
CA GLU A 3 10.81 3.23 -20.26
C GLU A 3 11.42 4.54 -19.73
N ASN A 4 10.78 5.19 -18.76
CA ASN A 4 11.24 6.45 -18.18
C ASN A 4 11.97 6.28 -16.82
N PHE A 5 12.11 5.06 -16.32
CA PHE A 5 12.77 4.78 -15.03
C PHE A 5 13.87 3.73 -15.21
N SER A 6 15.09 4.05 -14.80
CA SER A 6 16.23 3.13 -14.78
C SER A 6 16.76 3.01 -13.35
N GLY A 7 17.33 1.85 -13.02
CA GLY A 7 17.86 1.57 -11.68
C GLY A 7 17.71 0.09 -11.32
N TRP A 8 18.56 -0.40 -10.41
CA TRP A 8 18.56 -1.81 -10.03
C TRP A 8 17.22 -2.25 -9.44
N VAL A 9 16.57 -1.36 -8.67
CA VAL A 9 15.25 -1.64 -8.09
C VAL A 9 14.18 -1.82 -9.17
N VAL A 10 14.21 -1.04 -10.25
CA VAL A 10 13.23 -1.15 -11.35
C VAL A 10 13.40 -2.47 -12.09
N GLN A 11 14.64 -2.95 -12.23
CA GLN A 11 14.93 -4.25 -12.83
C GLN A 11 14.32 -5.40 -12.02
N GLN A 12 14.16 -5.26 -10.70
CA GLN A 12 13.43 -6.25 -9.88
C GLN A 12 11.98 -6.42 -10.34
N LEU A 13 11.39 -5.41 -10.99
CA LEU A 13 10.02 -5.43 -11.50
C LEU A 13 9.92 -5.79 -12.99
N ALA A 14 11.02 -6.15 -13.65
CA ALA A 14 11.05 -6.35 -15.11
C ALA A 14 10.43 -7.69 -15.57
N HIS A 15 10.41 -8.71 -14.70
CA HIS A 15 10.12 -10.10 -15.08
C HIS A 15 8.76 -10.60 -14.60
N TRP A 16 7.72 -9.79 -14.80
CA TRP A 16 6.34 -10.27 -14.58
C TRP A 16 6.02 -11.43 -15.52
N SER A 17 5.36 -12.46 -15.01
CA SER A 17 4.83 -13.55 -15.83
C SER A 17 3.87 -13.03 -16.89
N ASP A 18 3.66 -13.84 -17.94
CA ASP A 18 2.53 -13.64 -18.83
C ASP A 18 1.21 -13.58 -18.06
N TRP A 19 0.26 -12.86 -18.64
CA TRP A 19 -1.10 -12.79 -18.14
C TRP A 19 -1.79 -14.14 -18.33
N GLN A 20 -2.44 -14.63 -17.27
CA GLN A 20 -3.19 -15.87 -17.29
C GLN A 20 -4.54 -15.68 -16.62
N PRO A 21 -5.57 -16.48 -16.95
CA PRO A 21 -6.88 -16.37 -16.33
C PRO A 21 -6.77 -16.47 -14.80
N LEU A 22 -7.42 -15.55 -14.07
CA LEU A 22 -7.44 -15.59 -12.60
C LEU A 22 -8.30 -16.76 -12.09
N TYR A 23 -9.33 -17.15 -12.84
CA TYR A 23 -10.20 -18.27 -12.50
C TYR A 23 -9.40 -19.56 -12.37
N GLU A 24 -9.46 -20.16 -11.18
CA GLU A 24 -8.78 -21.41 -10.83
C GLU A 24 -7.25 -21.45 -11.04
N CYS A 25 -6.58 -20.31 -11.22
CA CYS A 25 -5.11 -20.27 -11.43
C CYS A 25 -4.30 -20.88 -10.29
N TRP A 26 -4.84 -20.91 -9.07
CA TRP A 26 -4.20 -21.53 -7.91
C TRP A 26 -4.22 -23.06 -7.96
N ARG A 27 -4.98 -23.67 -8.88
CA ARG A 27 -4.98 -25.12 -9.10
C ARG A 27 -3.82 -25.51 -10.02
N GLY A 28 -3.20 -26.66 -9.75
CA GLY A 28 -2.04 -27.14 -10.51
C GLY A 28 -0.77 -26.32 -10.24
N ASN A 29 0.07 -26.17 -11.27
CA ASN A 29 1.45 -25.67 -11.13
C ASN A 29 1.69 -24.30 -11.80
N ARG A 30 0.63 -23.62 -12.26
CA ARG A 30 0.76 -22.33 -12.97
C ARG A 30 1.17 -21.17 -12.07
N ILE A 31 0.79 -21.24 -10.79
CA ILE A 31 1.17 -20.26 -9.78
C ILE A 31 2.15 -20.95 -8.81
N PRO A 32 3.38 -20.43 -8.64
CA PRO A 32 4.36 -21.02 -7.74
C PRO A 32 3.93 -20.87 -6.28
N SER A 33 4.42 -21.79 -5.45
CA SER A 33 4.26 -21.73 -3.99
C SER A 33 5.32 -20.83 -3.33
N LEU A 34 5.64 -19.70 -3.96
CA LEU A 34 6.69 -18.77 -3.55
C LEU A 34 6.10 -17.42 -3.07
N PRO A 35 6.82 -16.64 -2.25
CA PRO A 35 6.48 -15.25 -2.00
C PRO A 35 6.58 -14.42 -3.28
N GLY A 36 5.90 -13.28 -3.32
CA GLY A 36 6.00 -12.38 -4.47
C GLY A 36 4.90 -11.34 -4.55
N LEU A 37 4.84 -10.69 -5.70
CA LEU A 37 3.83 -9.71 -6.09
C LEU A 37 2.88 -10.32 -7.12
N TYR A 38 1.69 -9.75 -7.22
CA TYR A 38 0.71 -10.07 -8.25
C TYR A 38 -0.03 -8.81 -8.65
N ARG A 39 -0.45 -8.77 -9.91
CA ARG A 39 -1.29 -7.72 -10.47
C ARG A 39 -2.46 -8.35 -11.19
N ILE A 40 -3.62 -7.72 -11.09
CA ILE A 40 -4.90 -8.19 -11.62
C ILE A 40 -5.45 -7.13 -12.54
N ARG A 41 -5.96 -7.57 -13.69
CA ARG A 41 -6.66 -6.72 -14.66
C ARG A 41 -7.87 -7.46 -15.21
N ARG A 42 -8.77 -6.72 -15.85
CA ARG A 42 -9.84 -7.31 -16.67
C ARG A 42 -9.20 -7.99 -17.88
N ALA A 43 -9.71 -9.15 -18.26
CA ALA A 43 -9.17 -9.94 -19.36
C ALA A 43 -9.16 -9.11 -20.66
N GLY A 44 -8.02 -9.11 -21.36
CA GLY A 44 -7.84 -8.34 -22.60
C GLY A 44 -7.69 -6.82 -22.43
N GLN A 45 -7.77 -6.28 -21.21
CA GLN A 45 -7.57 -4.86 -20.96
C GLN A 45 -6.13 -4.56 -20.51
N GLN A 46 -5.73 -3.29 -20.55
CA GLN A 46 -4.41 -2.85 -20.05
C GLN A 46 -4.47 -2.31 -18.62
N GLU A 47 -5.61 -1.79 -18.21
CA GLU A 47 -5.78 -1.11 -16.93
C GLU A 47 -5.77 -2.11 -15.77
N LEU A 48 -5.02 -1.76 -14.71
CA LEU A 48 -4.91 -2.61 -13.53
C LEU A 48 -6.07 -2.35 -12.58
N ALA A 49 -6.78 -3.41 -12.22
CA ALA A 49 -7.75 -3.39 -11.14
C ALA A 49 -7.05 -3.40 -9.79
N TYR A 50 -6.00 -4.21 -9.63
CA TYR A 50 -5.33 -4.38 -8.34
C TYR A 50 -3.85 -4.77 -8.48
N ILE A 51 -3.03 -4.32 -7.54
CA ILE A 51 -1.66 -4.81 -7.31
C ILE A 51 -1.55 -5.18 -5.83
N GLY A 52 -0.94 -6.33 -5.54
CA GLY A 52 -0.73 -6.80 -4.18
C GLY A 52 0.57 -7.60 -4.02
N GLN A 53 0.91 -7.91 -2.77
CA GLN A 53 1.98 -8.86 -2.43
C GLN A 53 1.55 -9.97 -1.46
N THR A 54 2.37 -11.00 -1.37
CA THR A 54 2.20 -12.06 -0.38
C THR A 54 3.52 -12.61 0.16
N GLY A 55 3.44 -12.96 1.46
CA GLY A 55 4.54 -13.36 2.33
C GLY A 55 5.24 -14.67 2.01
N ALA A 56 6.31 -14.89 2.76
CA ALA A 56 6.88 -16.22 3.01
C ALA A 56 6.23 -16.86 4.25
N GLY A 57 6.45 -18.16 4.48
CA GLY A 57 5.88 -18.92 5.59
C GLY A 57 4.52 -19.53 5.26
N ASN A 58 3.50 -19.24 6.07
CA ASN A 58 2.16 -19.82 5.87
C ASN A 58 1.39 -19.20 4.69
N MET A 59 1.89 -18.13 4.08
CA MET A 59 1.36 -17.50 2.87
C MET A 59 2.34 -17.62 1.71
N ASN A 60 1.82 -17.59 0.49
CA ASN A 60 2.55 -17.56 -0.79
C ASN A 60 1.59 -17.18 -1.94
N LEU A 61 2.11 -16.99 -3.16
CA LEU A 61 1.34 -16.61 -4.35
C LEU A 61 0.18 -17.57 -4.62
N LYS A 62 0.43 -18.88 -4.61
CA LYS A 62 -0.61 -19.90 -4.83
C LYS A 62 -1.74 -19.81 -3.81
N LYS A 63 -1.43 -19.71 -2.51
CA LYS A 63 -2.43 -19.52 -1.44
C LYS A 63 -3.18 -18.20 -1.59
N ARG A 64 -2.47 -17.11 -1.89
CA ARG A 64 -3.07 -15.78 -2.10
C ARG A 64 -4.04 -15.77 -3.29
N MET A 65 -3.72 -16.48 -4.37
CA MET A 65 -4.63 -16.67 -5.49
C MET A 65 -5.84 -17.53 -5.10
N GLY A 66 -5.65 -18.58 -4.30
CA GLY A 66 -6.75 -19.40 -3.78
C GLY A 66 -7.73 -18.61 -2.91
N MET A 67 -7.26 -17.59 -2.18
CA MET A 67 -8.10 -16.68 -1.41
C MET A 67 -9.01 -15.79 -2.27
N LEU A 68 -8.67 -15.59 -3.55
CA LEU A 68 -9.43 -14.79 -4.51
C LEU A 68 -10.55 -15.58 -5.21
N ARG A 69 -10.68 -16.89 -4.95
CA ARG A 69 -11.74 -17.74 -5.55
C ARG A 69 -13.15 -17.16 -5.41
N GLY A 70 -13.41 -16.45 -4.32
CA GLY A 70 -14.71 -15.86 -4.01
C GLY A 70 -15.17 -14.78 -5.00
N ILE A 71 -14.25 -14.21 -5.79
CA ILE A 71 -14.60 -13.28 -6.88
C ILE A 71 -15.58 -13.93 -7.86
N TYR A 72 -15.46 -15.25 -8.08
CA TYR A 72 -16.26 -16.00 -9.03
C TYR A 72 -17.52 -16.63 -8.42
N ALA A 73 -17.81 -16.39 -7.14
CA ALA A 73 -19.00 -16.89 -6.48
C ALA A 73 -20.26 -16.09 -6.85
N VAL A 74 -21.43 -16.69 -6.61
CA VAL A 74 -22.74 -16.02 -6.77
C VAL A 74 -22.89 -14.88 -5.77
N GLU A 75 -22.53 -15.11 -4.51
CA GLU A 75 -22.56 -14.08 -3.46
C GLU A 75 -21.21 -13.36 -3.34
N MET A 76 -21.24 -12.09 -2.90
CA MET A 76 -20.03 -11.34 -2.58
C MET A 76 -19.21 -12.03 -1.47
N PRO A 77 -17.88 -12.18 -1.64
CA PRO A 77 -17.02 -12.72 -0.61
C PRO A 77 -16.82 -11.71 0.53
N TYR A 78 -16.47 -12.20 1.73
CA TYR A 78 -16.00 -11.34 2.81
C TYR A 78 -14.63 -10.73 2.49
N ARG A 79 -14.30 -9.56 3.06
CA ARG A 79 -12.99 -8.87 2.88
C ARG A 79 -11.82 -9.57 3.57
N ASP A 80 -12.07 -10.73 4.18
CA ASP A 80 -11.09 -11.64 4.75
C ASP A 80 -11.39 -13.03 4.18
N PRO A 81 -10.42 -13.75 3.58
CA PRO A 81 -8.97 -13.60 3.72
C PRO A 81 -8.27 -12.63 2.74
N HIS A 82 -9.02 -11.96 1.86
CA HIS A 82 -8.45 -11.02 0.90
C HIS A 82 -9.26 -9.73 0.81
N THR A 83 -8.64 -8.60 1.17
CA THR A 83 -9.33 -7.32 1.30
C THR A 83 -9.93 -6.80 0.00
N ALA A 84 -9.26 -6.99 -1.15
CA ALA A 84 -9.80 -6.56 -2.44
C ALA A 84 -10.83 -7.51 -3.08
N ALA A 85 -11.04 -8.72 -2.54
CA ALA A 85 -11.93 -9.70 -3.17
C ALA A 85 -13.39 -9.21 -3.34
N PRO A 86 -14.00 -8.49 -2.38
CA PRO A 86 -15.37 -7.97 -2.54
C PRO A 86 -15.46 -6.93 -3.67
N ALA A 87 -14.46 -6.06 -3.80
CA ALA A 87 -14.43 -5.01 -4.83
C ALA A 87 -14.18 -5.60 -6.24
N LEU A 88 -13.32 -6.62 -6.36
CA LEU A 88 -13.15 -7.36 -7.61
C LEU A 88 -14.42 -8.15 -7.97
N TRP A 89 -15.10 -8.73 -6.98
CA TRP A 89 -16.41 -9.36 -7.19
C TRP A 89 -17.43 -8.36 -7.73
N SER A 90 -17.52 -7.14 -7.18
CA SER A 90 -18.49 -6.14 -7.65
C SER A 90 -18.24 -5.68 -9.07
N ILE A 91 -16.97 -5.51 -9.46
CA ILE A 91 -16.60 -5.22 -10.86
C ILE A 91 -17.12 -6.34 -11.77
N ARG A 92 -16.83 -7.60 -11.43
CA ARG A 92 -17.28 -8.75 -12.22
C ARG A 92 -18.80 -8.81 -12.30
N HIS A 93 -19.48 -8.62 -11.17
CA HIS A 93 -20.92 -8.67 -11.07
C HIS A 93 -21.60 -7.56 -11.90
N ALA A 94 -21.04 -6.36 -11.89
CA ALA A 94 -21.55 -5.23 -12.66
C ALA A 94 -21.31 -5.38 -14.17
N GLU A 95 -20.13 -5.85 -14.56
CA GLU A 95 -19.66 -5.78 -15.95
C GLU A 95 -19.75 -7.12 -16.70
N GLY A 96 -19.99 -8.24 -16.00
CA GLY A 96 -19.94 -9.58 -16.59
C GLY A 96 -18.54 -9.98 -17.09
N CYS A 97 -17.49 -9.31 -16.62
CA CYS A 97 -16.13 -9.50 -17.12
C CYS A 97 -15.45 -10.75 -16.55
N ASN A 98 -14.24 -11.05 -17.04
CA ASN A 98 -13.32 -11.98 -16.40
C ASN A 98 -12.03 -11.26 -16.03
N PHE A 99 -11.25 -11.83 -15.10
CA PHE A 99 -9.95 -11.27 -14.71
C PHE A 99 -8.79 -12.15 -15.15
N GLU A 100 -7.66 -11.50 -15.38
CA GLU A 100 -6.36 -12.12 -15.54
C GLU A 100 -5.43 -11.68 -14.41
N VAL A 101 -4.43 -12.52 -14.13
CA VAL A 101 -3.36 -12.26 -13.17
C VAL A 101 -2.01 -12.44 -13.83
N SER A 102 -1.07 -11.59 -13.43
CA SER A 102 0.35 -11.70 -13.75
C SER A 102 1.10 -11.59 -12.43
N ILE A 103 2.10 -12.44 -12.25
CA ILE A 103 2.83 -12.57 -10.99
C ILE A 103 4.31 -12.23 -11.15
N LEU A 104 4.95 -11.95 -10.03
CA LEU A 104 6.38 -11.75 -9.94
C LEU A 104 6.83 -12.41 -8.63
N ASP A 105 7.41 -13.59 -8.72
CA ASP A 105 7.98 -14.30 -7.57
C ASP A 105 9.42 -13.84 -7.29
N GLY A 106 9.81 -13.96 -6.03
CA GLY A 106 11.16 -13.62 -5.59
C GLY A 106 11.33 -13.72 -4.08
N GLU A 107 12.51 -14.15 -3.66
CA GLU A 107 12.86 -14.36 -2.25
C GLU A 107 13.25 -13.06 -1.54
N TRP A 108 12.31 -12.12 -1.49
CA TRP A 108 12.50 -10.85 -0.79
C TRP A 108 12.03 -10.92 0.66
N SER A 109 12.74 -10.19 1.52
CA SER A 109 12.28 -9.91 2.88
C SER A 109 10.92 -9.20 2.86
N THR A 110 10.17 -9.28 3.96
CA THR A 110 8.86 -8.61 4.06
C THR A 110 8.92 -7.10 3.80
N PRO A 111 9.90 -6.35 4.36
CA PRO A 111 10.06 -4.94 4.01
C PRO A 111 10.30 -4.73 2.52
N TRP A 112 11.25 -5.45 1.92
CA TRP A 112 11.57 -5.31 0.49
C TRP A 112 10.38 -5.59 -0.40
N ARG A 113 9.65 -6.68 -0.15
CA ARG A 113 8.48 -7.05 -0.95
C ARG A 113 7.36 -5.99 -0.87
N LYS A 114 7.11 -5.41 0.31
CA LYS A 114 6.16 -4.29 0.48
C LYS A 114 6.67 -3.01 -0.18
N GLY A 115 7.99 -2.79 -0.19
CA GLY A 115 8.64 -1.72 -0.95
C GLY A 115 8.42 -1.84 -2.45
N LEU A 116 8.62 -3.03 -3.00
CA LEU A 116 8.37 -3.33 -4.42
C LEU A 116 6.89 -3.22 -4.79
N GLU A 117 5.98 -3.60 -3.88
CA GLU A 117 4.54 -3.39 -4.05
C GLU A 117 4.22 -1.89 -4.12
N ALA A 118 4.76 -1.09 -3.20
CA ALA A 118 4.59 0.36 -3.20
C ALA A 118 5.12 0.98 -4.50
N LEU A 119 6.34 0.60 -4.92
CA LEU A 119 6.92 1.05 -6.17
C LEU A 119 6.07 0.68 -7.38
N SER A 120 5.59 -0.56 -7.47
CA SER A 120 4.73 -1.03 -8.57
C SER A 120 3.43 -0.21 -8.67
N ILE A 121 2.80 0.07 -7.54
CA ILE A 121 1.59 0.89 -7.47
C ILE A 121 1.89 2.34 -7.88
N SER A 122 2.98 2.93 -7.41
CA SER A 122 3.33 4.31 -7.72
C SER A 122 3.77 4.52 -9.18
N LEU A 123 4.48 3.56 -9.77
CA LEU A 123 4.80 3.59 -11.20
C LEU A 123 3.54 3.53 -12.06
N TYR A 124 2.56 2.68 -11.68
CA TYR A 124 1.25 2.67 -12.31
C TYR A 124 0.54 4.01 -12.15
N ARG A 125 0.50 4.55 -10.93
CA ARG A 125 -0.12 5.84 -10.60
C ARG A 125 0.47 6.99 -11.40
N TYR A 126 1.79 7.04 -11.52
CA TYR A 126 2.49 8.08 -12.27
C TYR A 126 2.22 7.98 -13.77
N THR A 127 2.11 6.76 -14.30
CA THR A 127 1.82 6.53 -15.72
C THR A 127 0.36 6.85 -16.08
N HIS A 128 -0.59 6.52 -15.21
CA HIS A 128 -2.03 6.61 -15.49
C HIS A 128 -2.72 7.79 -14.78
N GLN A 129 -1.98 8.56 -13.97
CA GLN A 129 -2.50 9.65 -13.13
C GLN A 129 -3.63 9.21 -12.19
N ARG A 130 -3.65 7.92 -11.78
CA ARG A 130 -4.62 7.35 -10.84
C ARG A 130 -4.15 6.01 -10.27
N SER A 131 -4.66 5.64 -9.11
CA SER A 131 -4.43 4.30 -8.53
C SER A 131 -5.04 3.17 -9.36
N PRO A 132 -4.51 1.93 -9.25
CA PRO A 132 -5.26 0.76 -9.68
C PRO A 132 -6.62 0.72 -8.98
N GLU A 133 -7.67 0.31 -9.67
CA GLU A 133 -9.06 0.63 -9.33
C GLU A 133 -9.52 0.27 -7.91
N VAL A 134 -9.06 -0.85 -7.35
CA VAL A 134 -9.52 -1.33 -6.03
C VAL A 134 -8.39 -1.40 -4.99
N ASN A 135 -7.22 -0.82 -5.27
CA ASN A 135 -6.19 -0.58 -4.25
C ASN A 135 -6.68 0.46 -3.21
N PHE A 136 -6.02 0.52 -2.05
CA PHE A 136 -6.33 1.48 -0.98
C PHE A 136 -7.76 1.40 -0.43
N GLY A 137 -8.38 0.21 -0.50
CA GLY A 137 -9.70 -0.06 0.09
C GLY A 137 -10.88 0.53 -0.69
N ARG A 138 -10.67 0.91 -1.96
CA ARG A 138 -11.73 1.44 -2.82
C ARG A 138 -12.78 0.39 -3.18
N MET A 139 -14.01 0.85 -3.32
CA MET A 139 -15.18 0.07 -3.69
C MET A 139 -15.89 0.74 -4.88
N PRO A 140 -16.26 0.00 -5.93
CA PRO A 140 -17.07 0.54 -7.02
C PRO A 140 -18.40 1.14 -6.54
N THR A 141 -18.77 2.29 -7.10
CA THR A 141 -20.07 2.94 -6.85
C THR A 141 -21.23 1.97 -7.08
N GLY A 142 -22.19 1.99 -6.17
CA GLY A 142 -23.35 1.08 -6.20
C GLY A 142 -23.15 -0.19 -5.39
N TYR A 143 -22.00 -0.38 -4.73
CA TYR A 143 -21.72 -1.56 -3.94
C TYR A 143 -21.14 -1.25 -2.57
N GLN A 144 -21.67 -1.90 -1.53
CA GLN A 144 -21.10 -1.86 -0.18
C GLN A 144 -20.08 -2.99 -0.01
N MET A 145 -18.91 -2.67 0.54
CA MET A 145 -17.91 -3.67 0.90
C MET A 145 -18.39 -4.57 2.04
N SER A 146 -18.13 -5.86 1.92
CA SER A 146 -18.37 -6.85 2.99
C SER A 146 -17.51 -6.60 4.24
N THR A 147 -17.99 -7.09 5.39
CA THR A 147 -17.20 -7.08 6.63
C THR A 147 -16.19 -8.23 6.68
N ALA A 148 -15.29 -8.22 7.66
CA ALA A 148 -14.37 -9.33 7.89
C ALA A 148 -15.11 -10.60 8.33
N ASN A 149 -14.53 -11.77 8.09
CA ASN A 149 -15.12 -13.05 8.47
C ASN A 149 -14.45 -13.63 9.72
N ASN A 150 -14.71 -13.04 10.89
CA ASN A 150 -14.15 -13.52 12.15
C ASN A 150 -15.23 -13.90 13.18
N ALA A 151 -14.82 -14.72 14.14
CA ALA A 151 -15.69 -15.26 15.19
C ALA A 151 -16.37 -14.15 16.00
N ARG A 152 -15.65 -13.04 16.28
CA ARG A 152 -16.18 -11.89 17.02
C ARG A 152 -17.36 -11.24 16.28
N LEU A 153 -17.23 -10.97 14.98
CA LEU A 153 -18.32 -10.38 14.19
C LEU A 153 -19.50 -11.33 14.04
N THR A 154 -19.23 -12.63 13.94
CA THR A 154 -20.27 -13.66 13.90
C THR A 154 -21.06 -13.71 15.19
N ALA A 155 -20.39 -13.76 16.35
CA ALA A 155 -21.03 -13.77 17.67
C ALA A 155 -21.87 -12.50 17.94
N LEU A 156 -21.46 -11.35 17.38
CA LEU A 156 -22.19 -10.09 17.50
C LEU A 156 -23.31 -9.93 16.46
N GLY A 157 -23.51 -10.88 15.53
CA GLY A 157 -24.47 -10.73 14.42
C GLY A 157 -24.13 -9.59 13.45
N LYS A 158 -22.89 -9.09 13.47
CA LYS A 158 -22.42 -7.94 12.67
C LYS A 158 -21.72 -8.35 11.37
N ARG A 159 -21.81 -9.62 11.00
CA ARG A 159 -21.26 -10.13 9.75
C ARG A 159 -22.18 -9.72 8.59
N ASN A 160 -21.65 -8.99 7.62
CA ASN A 160 -22.41 -8.52 6.45
C ASN A 160 -21.62 -8.86 5.19
N ARG A 161 -22.29 -9.47 4.21
CA ARG A 161 -21.69 -9.81 2.92
C ARG A 161 -21.54 -8.61 1.99
N GLY A 162 -22.07 -7.43 2.34
CA GLY A 162 -22.12 -6.32 1.41
C GLY A 162 -23.08 -6.63 0.25
N GLY A 163 -22.88 -5.97 -0.88
CA GLY A 163 -23.75 -6.14 -2.06
C GLY A 163 -24.15 -4.80 -2.65
N LEU A 164 -25.23 -4.77 -3.43
CA LEU A 164 -25.75 -3.54 -4.03
C LEU A 164 -26.21 -2.55 -2.94
N THR A 165 -25.90 -1.28 -3.14
CA THR A 165 -26.32 -0.19 -2.25
C THR A 165 -26.47 1.11 -3.02
N LEU A 166 -27.33 2.00 -2.53
CA LEU A 166 -27.39 3.40 -2.97
C LEU A 166 -26.55 4.31 -2.05
N ALA A 167 -26.08 3.80 -0.91
CA ALA A 167 -25.32 4.59 0.05
C ALA A 167 -23.88 4.81 -0.44
N LEU A 168 -23.42 6.05 -0.39
CA LEU A 168 -22.02 6.41 -0.63
C LEU A 168 -21.29 6.55 0.70
N ASP A 169 -20.04 6.08 0.71
CA ASP A 169 -19.12 6.20 1.83
C ASP A 169 -17.71 6.55 1.34
N ASN A 170 -16.74 6.60 2.26
CA ASN A 170 -15.36 6.96 1.91
C ASN A 170 -14.66 5.97 0.96
N SER A 171 -15.14 4.73 0.81
CA SER A 171 -14.56 3.76 -0.13
C SER A 171 -14.93 4.03 -1.59
N HIS A 172 -15.98 4.83 -1.83
CA HIS A 172 -16.45 5.23 -3.16
C HIS A 172 -15.77 6.50 -3.68
N VAL A 173 -15.03 7.19 -2.82
CA VAL A 173 -14.39 8.45 -3.16
C VAL A 173 -13.19 8.15 -4.06
N LEU A 174 -13.07 8.92 -5.14
CA LEU A 174 -11.96 8.79 -6.07
C LEU A 174 -10.61 9.06 -5.37
N GLY A 175 -9.59 8.33 -5.81
CA GLY A 175 -8.21 8.58 -5.42
C GLY A 175 -7.71 9.93 -5.92
N ILE A 176 -6.52 10.31 -5.46
CA ILE A 176 -5.83 11.52 -5.90
C ILE A 176 -4.66 11.19 -6.81
N GLN A 177 -4.37 12.11 -7.73
CA GLN A 177 -3.22 12.00 -8.61
C GLN A 177 -1.91 12.13 -7.81
N PRO A 178 -0.80 11.51 -8.27
CA PRO A 178 0.52 11.81 -7.74
C PRO A 178 0.81 13.31 -7.80
N THR A 179 1.34 13.89 -6.71
CA THR A 179 1.52 15.35 -6.60
C THR A 179 2.81 15.86 -7.25
N GLY A 180 3.82 15.01 -7.43
CA GLY A 180 5.11 15.40 -8.00
C GLY A 180 5.91 14.22 -8.55
N SER A 181 7.18 14.47 -8.90
CA SER A 181 8.05 13.46 -9.49
C SER A 181 8.50 12.41 -8.46
N LEU A 182 8.45 11.13 -8.87
CA LEU A 182 9.02 10.02 -8.09
C LEU A 182 10.55 10.08 -8.01
N MET A 183 11.23 10.78 -8.93
CA MET A 183 12.69 10.94 -8.93
C MET A 183 13.17 12.13 -8.08
N SER A 184 12.30 12.73 -7.27
CA SER A 184 12.67 13.88 -6.44
C SER A 184 13.44 13.47 -5.19
N ILE A 185 14.40 14.30 -4.77
CA ILE A 185 15.34 13.99 -3.67
C ILE A 185 14.62 14.03 -2.31
N PRO A 186 14.64 12.95 -1.51
CA PRO A 186 13.89 12.85 -0.26
C PRO A 186 14.20 13.86 0.84
N ASP A 187 15.33 14.55 0.76
CA ASP A 187 15.77 15.55 1.74
C ASP A 187 15.23 16.96 1.45
N ARG A 188 14.69 17.20 0.25
CA ARG A 188 14.26 18.55 -0.16
C ARG A 188 12.95 18.97 0.51
N ALA A 189 12.78 20.28 0.69
CA ALA A 189 11.55 20.87 1.23
C ALA A 189 10.33 20.72 0.31
N ASN A 190 10.55 20.52 -1.00
CA ASN A 190 9.51 20.31 -2.00
C ASN A 190 9.39 18.84 -2.48
N TRP A 191 9.92 17.89 -1.70
CA TRP A 191 9.99 16.47 -2.09
C TRP A 191 8.62 15.90 -2.47
N ALA A 192 8.57 15.22 -3.62
CA ALA A 192 7.38 14.66 -4.27
C ALA A 192 6.24 15.67 -4.47
N GLY A 193 6.57 16.96 -4.60
CA GLY A 193 5.59 18.03 -4.83
C GLY A 193 4.90 18.53 -3.55
N HIS A 194 5.31 18.08 -2.37
CA HIS A 194 4.77 18.54 -1.10
C HIS A 194 5.64 19.62 -0.45
N GLN A 195 5.01 20.56 0.25
CA GLN A 195 5.70 21.59 1.03
C GLN A 195 5.97 21.07 2.45
N TRP A 196 7.08 20.37 2.60
CA TRP A 196 7.54 19.84 3.88
C TRP A 196 8.00 20.96 4.80
N SER A 197 7.71 20.83 6.10
CA SER A 197 8.36 21.65 7.11
C SER A 197 9.88 21.47 7.05
N GLU A 198 10.60 22.44 7.62
CA GLU A 198 12.00 22.23 8.02
C GLU A 198 12.14 20.96 8.89
N TRP A 199 13.35 20.43 8.93
CA TRP A 199 13.71 19.36 9.85
C TRP A 199 13.77 19.92 11.27
N LEU A 200 12.95 19.36 12.15
CA LEU A 200 12.74 19.86 13.50
C LEU A 200 13.03 18.77 14.54
N PRO A 201 13.51 19.14 15.73
CA PRO A 201 13.82 18.20 16.79
C PRO A 201 12.53 17.67 17.47
N PRO A 202 12.62 16.61 18.30
CA PRO A 202 11.47 15.97 18.93
C PRO A 202 10.52 16.92 19.68
N GLU A 203 11.03 17.97 20.30
CA GLU A 203 10.27 18.93 21.11
C GLU A 203 9.25 19.70 20.27
N ALA A 204 9.53 19.88 18.97
CA ALA A 204 8.65 20.59 18.06
C ALA A 204 7.32 19.86 17.81
N ILE A 205 7.25 18.54 18.07
CA ILE A 205 6.02 17.74 17.92
C ILE A 205 4.89 18.30 18.81
N LEU A 206 5.22 18.87 19.96
CA LEU A 206 4.22 19.47 20.88
C LEU A 206 3.53 20.69 20.27
N LYS A 207 4.14 21.34 19.28
CA LYS A 207 3.57 22.50 18.58
C LYS A 207 2.61 22.11 17.45
N ILE A 208 2.60 20.83 17.04
CA ILE A 208 1.66 20.34 16.03
C ILE A 208 0.26 20.25 16.66
N PRO A 209 -0.80 20.82 16.04
CA PRO A 209 -2.16 20.68 16.54
C PRO A 209 -2.55 19.20 16.70
N GLN A 210 -3.27 18.87 17.76
CA GLN A 210 -3.59 17.48 18.12
C GLN A 210 -4.35 16.73 17.02
N GLU A 211 -5.29 17.42 16.36
CA GLU A 211 -6.10 16.88 15.27
C GLU A 211 -5.44 17.00 13.89
N ALA A 212 -4.21 17.52 13.79
CA ALA A 212 -3.54 17.71 12.52
C ALA A 212 -3.28 16.37 11.83
N GLN A 213 -3.82 16.24 10.62
CA GLN A 213 -3.61 15.08 9.75
C GLN A 213 -2.67 15.44 8.60
N GLY A 214 -1.89 14.45 8.15
CA GLY A 214 -1.01 14.64 7.02
C GLY A 214 0.03 13.54 6.85
N LEU A 215 1.17 13.94 6.28
CA LEU A 215 2.32 13.09 6.00
C LEU A 215 3.50 13.52 6.89
N TYR A 216 4.36 12.57 7.24
CA TYR A 216 5.58 12.83 8.00
C TYR A 216 6.72 11.94 7.51
N ARG A 217 7.94 12.43 7.73
CA ARG A 217 9.19 11.70 7.51
C ARG A 217 10.10 11.87 8.71
N ILE A 218 10.87 10.84 9.00
CA ILE A 218 11.75 10.74 10.17
C ILE A 218 13.14 10.38 9.67
N ARG A 219 14.17 11.00 10.25
CA ARG A 219 15.58 10.66 10.00
C ARG A 219 16.42 10.77 11.27
N SER A 220 17.63 10.25 11.20
CA SER A 220 18.67 10.56 12.18
C SER A 220 19.22 11.97 11.93
N GLN A 221 19.52 12.73 12.98
CA GLN A 221 20.00 14.10 12.89
C GLN A 221 21.24 14.21 12.00
N GLY A 222 21.19 15.16 11.05
CA GLY A 222 22.29 15.39 10.11
C GLY A 222 22.50 14.28 9.06
N ARG A 223 21.66 13.23 9.04
CA ARG A 223 21.69 12.19 8.00
C ARG A 223 20.68 12.52 6.91
N LYS A 224 20.94 12.06 5.68
CA LYS A 224 20.02 12.23 4.55
C LYS A 224 19.05 11.06 4.37
N ASN A 225 19.47 9.86 4.76
CA ASN A 225 18.63 8.66 4.63
C ASN A 225 17.50 8.71 5.65
N LEU A 226 16.29 8.36 5.20
CA LEU A 226 15.12 8.33 6.07
C LEU A 226 15.12 7.05 6.91
N VAL A 227 14.60 7.19 8.13
CA VAL A 227 14.28 6.07 9.01
C VAL A 227 12.86 5.58 8.71
N TYR A 228 11.93 6.50 8.49
CA TYR A 228 10.52 6.17 8.33
C TYR A 228 9.76 7.23 7.53
N ILE A 229 8.79 6.79 6.73
CA ILE A 229 7.81 7.63 6.06
C ILE A 229 6.43 7.18 6.53
N GLY A 230 5.56 8.12 6.90
CA GLY A 230 4.24 7.77 7.36
C GLY A 230 3.17 8.82 7.16
N GLN A 231 1.95 8.42 7.49
CA GLN A 231 0.78 9.29 7.49
C GLN A 231 -0.09 9.11 8.74
N GLY A 232 -1.02 10.06 8.93
CA GLY A 232 -2.13 9.97 9.89
C GLY A 232 -2.22 11.22 10.76
N GLN A 233 -2.70 11.04 11.99
CA GLN A 233 -2.68 12.09 13.02
C GLN A 233 -1.23 12.34 13.46
N LEU A 234 -0.66 13.44 13.01
CA LEU A 234 0.78 13.68 13.03
C LEU A 234 1.37 13.61 14.44
N GLN A 235 0.78 14.36 15.38
CA GLN A 235 1.31 14.42 16.74
C GLN A 235 1.29 13.03 17.41
N ALA A 236 0.17 12.30 17.30
CA ALA A 236 0.03 10.97 17.89
C ALA A 236 1.00 9.96 17.28
N ARG A 237 1.17 9.97 15.95
CA ARG A 237 2.05 9.03 15.23
C ARG A 237 3.53 9.30 15.52
N LEU A 238 3.94 10.57 15.53
CA LEU A 238 5.33 10.95 15.84
C LEU A 238 5.71 10.64 17.30
N LYS A 239 4.82 10.92 18.26
CA LYS A 239 4.98 10.50 19.67
C LYS A 239 5.11 8.98 19.80
N ALA A 240 4.31 8.22 19.04
CA ALA A 240 4.39 6.76 19.05
C ALA A 240 5.75 6.25 18.56
N HIS A 241 6.33 6.85 17.51
CA HIS A 241 7.68 6.48 17.03
C HIS A 241 8.77 6.90 18.01
N LEU A 242 8.68 8.09 18.61
CA LEU A 242 9.61 8.49 19.69
C LEU A 242 9.59 7.51 20.86
N SER A 243 8.42 6.97 21.22
CA SER A 243 8.31 6.01 22.31
C SER A 243 9.03 4.68 22.04
N LYS A 244 9.41 4.39 20.79
CA LYS A 244 10.18 3.19 20.43
C LYS A 244 11.65 3.30 20.79
N VAL A 245 12.20 4.52 20.78
CA VAL A 245 13.59 4.80 21.18
C VAL A 245 13.87 4.30 22.60
N SER A 246 12.89 4.43 23.51
CA SER A 246 13.02 3.99 24.90
C SER A 246 12.57 2.54 25.15
N ARG A 247 12.10 1.83 24.12
CA ARG A 247 11.49 0.50 24.23
C ARG A 247 12.11 -0.46 23.21
N ALA A 248 13.31 -0.98 23.47
CA ALA A 248 13.98 -1.96 22.60
C ALA A 248 13.34 -3.37 22.67
N ARG A 249 12.07 -3.51 22.28
CA ARG A 249 11.31 -4.79 22.39
C ARG A 249 11.14 -5.52 21.06
N ARG A 250 11.11 -4.78 19.95
CA ARG A 250 10.91 -5.32 18.60
C ARG A 250 12.04 -4.88 17.68
N ALA A 251 12.23 -5.60 16.57
CA ALA A 251 13.27 -5.28 15.58
C ALA A 251 13.18 -3.82 15.08
N GLN A 252 11.96 -3.32 14.85
CA GLN A 252 11.76 -1.92 14.45
C GLN A 252 12.19 -0.92 15.54
N ASP A 253 12.03 -1.26 16.81
CA ASP A 253 12.36 -0.36 17.92
C ASP A 253 13.87 -0.15 18.03
N LEU A 254 14.66 -1.21 17.80
CA LEU A 254 16.12 -1.16 17.75
C LEU A 254 16.61 -0.18 16.69
N VAL A 255 16.01 -0.21 15.49
CA VAL A 255 16.37 0.72 14.41
C VAL A 255 16.09 2.19 14.80
N PHE A 256 14.97 2.45 15.48
CA PHE A 256 14.69 3.81 15.98
C PHE A 256 15.67 4.25 17.07
N GLN A 257 16.10 3.34 17.93
CA GLN A 257 17.09 3.62 18.98
C GLN A 257 18.47 3.94 18.38
N GLU A 258 18.93 3.14 17.41
CA GLU A 258 20.22 3.36 16.72
C GLU A 258 20.24 4.65 15.91
N ALA A 259 19.09 5.08 15.38
CA ALA A 259 18.98 6.31 14.60
C ALA A 259 18.97 7.60 15.44
N CYS A 260 18.96 7.52 16.77
CA CYS A 260 18.95 8.71 17.61
C CYS A 260 20.25 9.52 17.54
N PRO A 261 20.19 10.86 17.69
CA PRO A 261 18.97 11.68 17.86
C PRO A 261 18.14 11.79 16.57
N LEU A 262 16.81 11.88 16.71
CA LEU A 262 15.86 11.91 15.59
C LEU A 262 15.45 13.34 15.21
N GLU A 263 15.24 13.57 13.92
CA GLU A 263 14.59 14.77 13.36
C GLU A 263 13.32 14.40 12.60
N PHE A 264 12.38 15.33 12.57
CA PHE A 264 11.05 15.18 11.99
C PHE A 264 10.76 16.28 10.98
N SER A 265 10.06 15.93 9.92
CA SER A 265 9.53 16.90 8.96
C SER A 265 8.16 16.41 8.50
N TRP A 266 7.21 17.33 8.34
CA TRP A 266 5.81 16.98 8.09
C TRP A 266 5.11 17.95 7.13
N VAL A 267 3.99 17.48 6.59
CA VAL A 267 3.07 18.23 5.75
C VAL A 267 1.69 18.10 6.39
N ILE A 268 1.07 19.22 6.77
CA ILE A 268 -0.30 19.23 7.28
C ILE A 268 -1.26 19.45 6.11
N ASN A 269 -2.23 18.57 5.95
CA ASN A 269 -3.30 18.77 4.99
C ASN A 269 -4.60 18.12 5.52
N PRO A 270 -5.58 18.93 5.98
CA PRO A 270 -6.83 18.43 6.53
C PRO A 270 -7.83 17.98 5.46
N ILE A 271 -7.58 18.27 4.18
CA ILE A 271 -8.50 17.94 3.07
C ILE A 271 -8.34 16.47 2.66
N TRP A 272 -7.12 15.93 2.72
CA TRP A 272 -6.87 14.54 2.35
C TRP A 272 -7.64 13.57 3.22
N LYS A 273 -8.35 12.64 2.58
CA LYS A 273 -8.96 11.51 3.27
C LYS A 273 -7.90 10.47 3.64
N GLU A 274 -8.27 9.48 4.43
CA GLU A 274 -7.35 8.42 4.84
C GLU A 274 -6.72 7.69 3.65
N HIS A 275 -7.53 7.30 2.64
CA HIS A 275 -7.00 6.62 1.45
C HIS A 275 -6.15 7.55 0.58
N HIS A 276 -6.42 8.85 0.53
CA HIS A 276 -5.55 9.82 -0.14
C HIS A 276 -4.17 9.88 0.52
N ARG A 277 -4.12 9.85 1.85
CA ARG A 277 -2.85 9.81 2.58
C ARG A 277 -2.10 8.50 2.37
N LEU A 278 -2.80 7.36 2.31
CA LEU A 278 -2.18 6.07 1.99
C LEU A 278 -1.60 6.06 0.57
N GLU A 279 -2.29 6.66 -0.39
CA GLU A 279 -1.82 6.83 -1.76
C GLU A 279 -0.53 7.67 -1.81
N LEU A 280 -0.48 8.80 -1.11
CA LEU A 280 0.70 9.67 -1.07
C LEU A 280 1.86 9.06 -0.27
N GLU A 281 1.58 8.40 0.87
CA GLU A 281 2.59 7.65 1.62
C GLU A 281 3.23 6.57 0.74
N ASN A 282 2.43 5.87 -0.06
CA ASN A 282 2.91 4.89 -1.02
C ASN A 282 3.84 5.52 -2.07
N ASP A 283 3.44 6.67 -2.64
CA ASP A 283 4.24 7.42 -3.62
C ASP A 283 5.57 7.93 -3.02
N LEU A 284 5.57 8.36 -1.75
CA LEU A 284 6.80 8.77 -1.06
C LEU A 284 7.75 7.60 -0.78
N ILE A 285 7.22 6.45 -0.36
CA ILE A 285 8.03 5.24 -0.14
C ILE A 285 8.65 4.78 -1.47
N ALA A 286 7.86 4.76 -2.54
CA ALA A 286 8.33 4.45 -3.88
C ALA A 286 9.41 5.45 -4.35
N SER A 287 9.19 6.75 -4.16
CA SER A 287 10.15 7.79 -4.52
C SER A 287 11.48 7.62 -3.76
N HIS A 288 11.43 7.40 -2.45
CA HIS A 288 12.64 7.14 -1.66
C HIS A 288 13.38 5.91 -2.16
N LEU A 289 12.65 4.80 -2.36
CA LEU A 289 13.22 3.56 -2.84
C LEU A 289 13.88 3.71 -4.21
N LEU A 290 13.24 4.45 -5.11
CA LEU A 290 13.72 4.66 -6.47
C LEU A 290 14.97 5.54 -6.52
N VAL A 291 15.04 6.58 -5.68
CA VAL A 291 16.17 7.54 -5.65
C VAL A 291 17.36 7.03 -4.86
N THR A 292 17.13 6.26 -3.80
CA THR A 292 18.20 5.81 -2.88
C THR A 292 18.57 4.34 -3.05
N GLU A 293 17.80 3.59 -3.85
CA GLU A 293 17.85 2.13 -3.97
C GLU A 293 17.69 1.39 -2.63
N GLN A 294 17.18 2.09 -1.60
CA GLN A 294 17.00 1.58 -0.25
C GLN A 294 15.62 1.97 0.28
N LEU A 295 15.05 1.10 1.12
CA LEU A 295 13.90 1.48 1.93
C LEU A 295 14.34 2.31 3.12
N PRO A 296 13.48 3.20 3.66
CA PRO A 296 13.74 3.77 4.98
C PRO A 296 13.96 2.64 5.98
N SER A 297 14.96 2.77 6.84
CA SER A 297 15.51 1.63 7.58
C SER A 297 14.51 0.90 8.47
N ALA A 298 13.51 1.61 9.01
CA ALA A 298 12.44 1.05 9.84
C ALA A 298 11.15 0.74 9.06
N GLN A 299 11.10 1.03 7.75
CA GLN A 299 9.88 0.89 6.96
C GLN A 299 9.43 -0.57 6.90
N PHE A 300 8.13 -0.81 7.13
CA PHE A 300 7.50 -2.14 7.03
C PHE A 300 8.05 -3.25 7.95
N MET A 301 8.86 -2.92 8.96
CA MET A 301 9.39 -3.88 9.95
C MET A 301 8.44 -4.18 11.13
N GLY A 302 7.39 -3.38 11.30
CA GLY A 302 6.44 -3.46 12.41
C GLY A 302 5.27 -4.41 12.19
#